data_AF-A0A386WF10-F1
#
_entry.id   AF-A0A386WF10-F1
#
_cell.length_a   1.000
_cell.length_b   1.000
_cell.length_c   1.000
_cell.angle_alpha   90.00
_cell.angle_beta   90.00
_cell.angle_gamma   90.00
#
_symmetry.space_group_name_H-M   'P 1'
#
loop_
_entity.id
_entity.type
_entity.pdbx_description
1 polymer ?
#
loop_
_entity_poly.entity_id
_entity_poly.type
_entity_poly.pdbx_seq_one_letter_code
_entity_poly.pdbx_strand_id
1 'polypeptide(L)'
;MVEADVTDGVIDRLLLALAAQLALSEGQALSGGAAEALADLSRAEAEQIFGQAGHLVHYGADTEPLESLIHAISAVLRTEAPADAPFKPGDEVRLVGALPEALSKYDETWLRQISFTVRYAGRGPMIDVQSDLTEDYIVATVPAAAVEHLPR
;
A
#
# COMPACT_ATOMS: atom_id res chain seq x y z
N MET A 1 3.06 -1.36 -25.64
CA MET A 1 3.62 -2.46 -24.82
C MET A 1 5.02 -2.17 -24.30
N VAL A 2 5.90 -1.50 -25.05
CA VAL A 2 7.28 -1.20 -24.59
C VAL A 2 7.33 -0.08 -23.52
N GLU A 3 6.43 0.91 -23.58
CA GLU A 3 6.48 2.06 -22.66
C GLU A 3 6.04 1.75 -21.21
N ALA A 4 5.06 0.86 -21.03
CA ALA A 4 4.64 0.40 -19.70
C ALA A 4 5.77 -0.37 -19.01
N ASP A 5 6.39 -1.30 -19.74
CA ASP A 5 7.52 -2.12 -19.27
C ASP A 5 8.76 -1.28 -18.87
N VAL A 6 9.01 -0.19 -19.60
CA VAL A 6 10.07 0.78 -19.24
C VAL A 6 9.70 1.57 -17.98
N THR A 7 8.43 1.99 -17.84
CA THR A 7 7.96 2.78 -16.71
C THR A 7 8.00 1.96 -15.42
N ASP A 8 7.52 0.72 -15.47
CA ASP A 8 7.52 -0.21 -14.33
C ASP A 8 8.96 -0.49 -13.89
N GLY A 9 9.86 -0.73 -14.84
CA GLY A 9 11.29 -0.92 -14.54
C GLY A 9 12.00 0.33 -13.98
N VAL A 10 11.48 1.54 -14.21
CA VAL A 10 12.00 2.76 -13.56
C VAL A 10 11.49 2.85 -12.13
N ILE A 11 10.19 2.59 -11.92
CA ILE A 11 9.57 2.59 -10.59
C ILE A 11 10.24 1.55 -9.70
N ASP A 12 10.51 0.35 -10.20
CA ASP A 12 11.22 -0.71 -9.47
C ASP A 12 12.57 -0.24 -8.94
N ARG A 13 13.37 0.37 -9.82
CA ARG A 13 14.71 0.85 -9.45
C ARG A 13 14.63 1.98 -8.43
N LEU A 14 13.62 2.86 -8.53
CA LEU A 14 13.38 3.92 -7.57
C LEU A 14 12.98 3.36 -6.20
N LEU A 15 12.05 2.39 -6.16
CA LEU A 15 11.61 1.73 -4.94
C LEU A 15 12.78 1.02 -4.25
N LEU A 16 13.58 0.27 -5.00
CA LEU A 16 14.77 -0.41 -4.47
C LEU A 16 15.82 0.59 -3.95
N ALA A 17 16.03 1.70 -4.66
CA ALA A 17 16.97 2.73 -4.21
C ALA A 17 16.49 3.42 -2.92
N LEU A 18 15.21 3.74 -2.81
CA LEU A 18 14.61 4.33 -1.61
C LEU A 18 14.66 3.36 -0.42
N ALA A 19 14.35 2.08 -0.66
CA ALA A 19 14.43 1.03 0.35
C ALA A 19 15.86 0.86 0.87
N ALA A 20 16.85 0.82 -0.04
CA ALA A 20 18.26 0.76 0.33
C ALA A 20 18.71 2.00 1.11
N GLN A 21 18.29 3.20 0.70
CA GLN A 21 18.57 4.43 1.45
C GLN A 21 18.01 4.37 2.86
N LEU A 22 16.76 3.91 3.01
CA LEU A 22 16.09 3.81 4.30
C LEU A 22 16.81 2.85 5.25
N ALA A 23 17.23 1.69 4.74
CA ALA A 23 17.95 0.67 5.51
C ALA A 23 19.33 1.15 6.01
N LEU A 24 19.95 2.10 5.30
CA LEU A 24 21.24 2.68 5.66
C LEU A 24 21.12 3.92 6.56
N SER A 25 19.91 4.48 6.73
CA SER A 25 19.70 5.68 7.53
C SER A 25 19.64 5.36 9.03
N GLU A 26 20.41 6.10 9.83
CA GLU A 26 20.24 6.10 11.29
C GLU A 26 18.82 6.60 11.62
N GLY A 27 17.94 5.69 12.04
CA GLY A 27 16.55 5.98 12.37
C GLY A 27 15.51 5.62 11.31
N GLN A 28 15.88 4.99 10.19
CA GLN A 28 14.95 4.46 9.18
C GLN A 28 13.90 5.49 8.72
N ALA A 29 14.34 6.73 8.47
CA ALA A 29 13.47 7.81 8.01
C ALA A 29 13.79 8.20 6.56
N LEU A 30 12.75 8.55 5.82
CA LEU A 30 12.89 9.14 4.49
C LEU A 30 13.50 10.55 4.60
N SER A 31 14.23 10.97 3.57
CA SER A 31 14.68 12.36 3.49
C SER A 31 13.48 13.30 3.39
N GLY A 32 13.60 14.54 3.89
CA GLY A 32 12.48 15.50 3.90
C GLY A 32 11.84 15.68 2.52
N GLY A 33 12.65 15.86 1.47
CA GLY A 33 12.14 15.97 0.09
C GLY A 33 11.47 14.69 -0.44
N ALA A 34 11.91 13.51 -0.01
CA ALA A 34 11.23 12.25 -0.38
C ALA A 34 9.88 12.14 0.35
N ALA A 35 9.83 12.50 1.63
CA ALA A 35 8.59 12.51 2.40
C ALA A 35 7.57 13.52 1.83
N GLU A 36 8.00 14.74 1.47
CA GLU A 36 7.16 15.74 0.82
C GLU A 36 6.60 15.24 -0.53
N ALA A 37 7.46 14.64 -1.38
CA ALA A 37 7.00 14.09 -2.66
C ALA A 37 5.98 12.94 -2.49
N LEU A 38 6.14 12.13 -1.44
CA LEU A 38 5.21 11.05 -1.13
C LEU A 38 3.92 11.52 -0.46
N ALA A 39 3.93 12.67 0.21
CA ALA A 39 2.76 13.29 0.82
C ALA A 39 1.74 13.77 -0.23
N ASP A 40 2.24 14.22 -1.39
CA ASP A 40 1.43 14.77 -2.48
C ASP A 40 0.90 13.72 -3.46
N LEU A 41 1.05 12.42 -3.17
CA LEU A 41 0.59 11.36 -4.07
C LEU A 41 -0.92 11.41 -4.29
N SER A 42 -1.30 11.39 -5.57
CA SER A 42 -2.66 11.06 -5.94
C SER A 42 -2.99 9.60 -5.61
N ARG A 43 -4.28 9.29 -5.56
CA ARG A 43 -4.75 7.92 -5.36
C ARG A 43 -4.15 6.93 -6.37
N ALA A 44 -4.11 7.31 -7.65
CA ALA A 44 -3.61 6.45 -8.72
C ALA A 44 -2.09 6.21 -8.59
N GLU A 45 -1.33 7.23 -8.20
CA GLU A 45 0.11 7.06 -7.94
C GLU A 45 0.37 6.21 -6.71
N ALA A 46 -0.42 6.37 -5.65
CA ALA A 46 -0.33 5.51 -4.47
C ALA A 46 -0.65 4.04 -4.82
N GLU A 47 -1.72 3.79 -5.58
CA GLU A 47 -2.07 2.45 -6.08
C GLU A 47 -0.91 1.83 -6.88
N GLN A 48 -0.32 2.59 -7.80
CA GLN A 48 0.83 2.12 -8.59
C GLN A 48 2.06 1.83 -7.73
N ILE A 49 2.42 2.72 -6.80
CA ILE A 49 3.56 2.56 -5.90
C ILE A 49 3.40 1.34 -5.02
N PHE A 50 2.24 1.18 -4.35
CA PHE A 50 2.01 0.04 -3.47
C PHE A 50 1.84 -1.28 -4.24
N GLY A 51 1.22 -1.24 -5.41
CA GLY A 51 1.13 -2.40 -6.30
C GLY A 51 2.51 -2.89 -6.71
N GLN A 52 3.38 -1.98 -7.15
CA GLN A 52 4.73 -2.33 -7.58
C GLN A 52 5.63 -2.74 -6.41
N ALA A 53 5.60 -2.02 -5.29
CA ALA A 53 6.35 -2.39 -4.09
C ALA A 53 5.89 -3.75 -3.56
N GLY A 54 4.58 -4.02 -3.56
CA GLY A 54 4.03 -5.31 -3.18
C GLY A 54 4.46 -6.42 -4.13
N HIS A 55 4.47 -6.18 -5.45
CA HIS A 55 4.98 -7.14 -6.43
C HIS A 55 6.43 -7.53 -6.16
N LEU A 56 7.29 -6.53 -5.89
CA LEU A 56 8.69 -6.74 -5.56
C LEU A 56 8.89 -7.51 -4.25
N VAL A 57 8.06 -7.27 -3.23
CA VAL A 57 8.09 -8.06 -1.99
C VAL A 57 7.64 -9.49 -2.26
N HIS A 58 6.54 -9.68 -2.98
CA HIS A 58 5.93 -10.99 -3.18
C HIS A 58 6.83 -11.96 -3.98
N TYR A 59 7.60 -11.45 -4.96
CA TYR A 59 8.50 -12.28 -5.78
C TYR A 59 9.99 -12.08 -5.49
N GLY A 60 10.35 -11.15 -4.61
CA GLY A 60 11.73 -10.82 -4.29
C GLY A 60 12.37 -11.74 -3.26
N ALA A 61 13.68 -11.55 -3.08
CA ALA A 61 14.44 -12.04 -1.94
C ALA A 61 14.96 -10.83 -1.15
N ASP A 62 15.20 -11.00 0.15
CA ASP A 62 15.64 -9.94 1.07
C ASP A 62 14.69 -8.72 1.07
N THR A 63 13.41 -8.95 1.39
CA THR A 63 12.31 -7.99 1.25
C THR A 63 12.18 -6.98 2.39
N GLU A 64 12.89 -7.18 3.49
CA GLU A 64 12.80 -6.34 4.71
C GLU A 64 12.99 -4.83 4.42
N PRO A 65 13.95 -4.39 3.57
CA PRO A 65 14.07 -2.97 3.22
C PRO A 65 12.85 -2.42 2.47
N LEU A 66 12.24 -3.23 1.60
CA LEU A 66 11.04 -2.85 0.84
C LEU A 66 9.81 -2.77 1.74
N GLU A 67 9.64 -3.73 2.65
CA GLU A 67 8.59 -3.71 3.67
C GLU A 67 8.72 -2.47 4.56
N SER A 68 9.95 -2.15 4.99
CA SER A 68 10.26 -0.92 5.74
C SER A 68 9.89 0.34 4.95
N LEU A 69 10.17 0.36 3.64
CA LEU A 69 9.76 1.46 2.77
C LEU A 69 8.23 1.58 2.67
N ILE A 70 7.52 0.46 2.49
CA ILE A 70 6.04 0.43 2.44
C ILE A 70 5.45 0.99 3.73
N HIS A 71 6.03 0.64 4.89
CA HIS A 71 5.63 1.20 6.18
C HIS A 71 5.92 2.71 6.28
N ALA A 72 7.08 3.16 5.82
CA ALA A 72 7.44 4.59 5.81
C ALA A 72 6.50 5.42 4.92
N ILE A 73 6.19 4.94 3.70
CA ILE A 73 5.22 5.59 2.80
C ILE A 73 3.84 5.62 3.47
N SER A 74 3.40 4.50 4.07
CA SER A 74 2.12 4.44 4.79
C SER A 74 2.06 5.44 5.96
N ALA A 75 3.18 5.66 6.66
CA ALA A 75 3.26 6.63 7.75
C ALA A 75 3.13 8.08 7.25
N VAL A 76 3.76 8.41 6.12
CA VAL A 76 3.60 9.72 5.45
C VAL A 76 2.14 9.92 5.04
N LEU A 77 1.56 8.97 4.30
CA LEU A 77 0.17 9.12 3.84
C LEU A 77 -0.84 9.14 5.00
N ARG A 78 -0.51 8.53 6.15
CA ARG A 78 -1.33 8.61 7.36
C ARG A 78 -1.39 10.03 7.94
N THR A 79 -0.32 10.81 7.86
CA THR A 79 -0.33 12.20 8.35
C THR A 79 -1.17 13.11 7.46
N GLU A 80 -1.16 12.83 6.15
CA GLU A 80 -1.91 13.61 5.16
C GLU A 80 -3.38 13.20 5.02
N ALA A 81 -3.74 11.99 5.46
CA ALA A 81 -5.12 11.52 5.43
C ALA A 81 -6.05 12.48 6.20
N PRO A 82 -7.28 12.72 5.69
CA PRO A 82 -8.23 13.62 6.35
C PRO A 82 -8.42 13.27 7.83
N ALA A 83 -8.51 14.28 8.70
CA ALA A 83 -8.59 14.07 10.14
C ALA A 83 -9.84 13.28 10.57
N ASP A 84 -10.92 13.38 9.80
CA ASP A 84 -12.20 12.72 9.98
C ASP A 84 -12.35 11.43 9.15
N ALA A 85 -11.30 11.00 8.44
CA ALA A 85 -11.33 9.73 7.72
C ALA A 85 -11.52 8.57 8.71
N PRO A 86 -12.47 7.64 8.45
CA PRO A 86 -12.75 6.52 9.35
C PRO A 86 -11.60 5.50 9.44
N PHE A 87 -10.73 5.50 8.44
CA PHE A 87 -9.52 4.70 8.35
C PHE A 87 -8.39 5.56 7.79
N LYS A 88 -7.16 5.23 8.15
CA LYS A 88 -5.95 5.87 7.66
C LYS A 88 -4.99 4.85 7.05
N PRO A 89 -4.14 5.26 6.10
CA PRO A 89 -3.06 4.42 5.60
C PRO A 89 -2.27 3.75 6.73
N GLY A 90 -2.02 2.45 6.59
CA GLY A 90 -1.42 1.59 7.60
C GLY A 90 -2.36 1.12 8.70
N ASP A 91 -3.68 1.34 8.63
CA ASP A 91 -4.65 0.63 9.47
C ASP A 91 -4.85 -0.79 8.93
N GLU A 92 -5.00 -1.76 9.83
CA GLU A 92 -5.34 -3.13 9.49
C GLU A 92 -6.84 -3.34 9.55
N VAL A 93 -7.39 -3.93 8.49
CA VAL A 93 -8.82 -4.08 8.29
C VAL A 93 -9.18 -5.45 7.74
N ARG A 94 -10.45 -5.82 7.87
CA ARG A 94 -11.04 -7.00 7.24
C ARG A 94 -12.23 -6.61 6.37
N LEU A 95 -12.43 -7.33 5.27
CA LEU A 95 -13.55 -7.13 4.36
C LEU A 95 -14.84 -7.76 4.92
N VAL A 96 -15.87 -6.94 5.18
CA VAL A 96 -17.18 -7.40 5.68
C VAL A 96 -18.34 -7.10 4.72
N GLY A 97 -18.16 -6.19 3.77
CA GLY A 97 -19.17 -5.82 2.78
C GLY A 97 -19.06 -6.60 1.45
N ALA A 98 -19.64 -6.05 0.38
CA ALA A 98 -19.51 -6.63 -0.95
C ALA A 98 -18.04 -6.69 -1.40
N LEU A 99 -17.64 -7.81 -2.01
CA LEU A 99 -16.28 -7.97 -2.52
C LEU A 99 -16.09 -7.17 -3.83
N PRO A 100 -14.97 -6.46 -3.99
CA PRO A 100 -14.66 -5.76 -5.23
C PRO A 100 -14.34 -6.75 -6.36
N GLU A 101 -14.60 -6.36 -7.60
CA GLU A 101 -14.36 -7.19 -8.78
C GLU A 101 -12.90 -7.64 -8.91
N ALA A 102 -11.94 -6.79 -8.51
CA ALA A 102 -10.51 -7.11 -8.50
C ALA A 102 -10.17 -8.37 -7.67
N LEU A 103 -11.01 -8.71 -6.70
CA LEU A 103 -10.84 -9.88 -5.82
C LEU A 103 -11.74 -11.07 -6.22
N SER A 104 -12.51 -10.97 -7.30
CA SER A 104 -13.47 -12.02 -7.71
C SER A 104 -12.84 -13.38 -8.05
N LYS A 105 -11.53 -13.41 -8.33
CA LYS A 105 -10.78 -14.63 -8.64
C LYS A 105 -10.33 -15.42 -7.40
N TYR A 106 -10.48 -14.85 -6.20
CA TYR A 106 -10.11 -15.48 -4.93
C TYR A 106 -11.32 -16.15 -4.29
N ASP A 107 -11.05 -17.13 -3.44
CA ASP A 107 -12.08 -17.73 -2.61
C ASP A 107 -12.61 -16.71 -1.60
N GLU A 108 -13.94 -16.52 -1.58
CA GLU A 108 -14.58 -15.57 -0.69
C GLU A 108 -14.34 -15.93 0.78
N THR A 109 -14.42 -17.21 1.16
CA THR A 109 -14.24 -17.62 2.56
C THR A 109 -12.87 -17.25 3.08
N TRP A 110 -11.83 -17.43 2.25
CA TRP A 110 -10.47 -17.01 2.54
C TRP A 110 -10.33 -15.48 2.63
N LEU A 111 -10.88 -14.73 1.67
CA LEU A 111 -10.85 -13.25 1.69
C LEU A 111 -11.47 -12.65 2.96
N ARG A 112 -12.46 -13.33 3.55
CA ARG A 112 -13.08 -12.90 4.82
C ARG A 112 -12.21 -13.16 6.05
N GLN A 113 -11.21 -14.02 5.95
CA GLN A 113 -10.38 -14.43 7.09
C GLN A 113 -9.09 -13.62 7.19
N ILE A 114 -8.48 -13.29 6.05
CA ILE A 114 -7.22 -12.55 5.98
C ILE A 114 -7.38 -11.09 6.39
N SER A 115 -6.25 -10.47 6.70
CA SER A 115 -6.11 -9.04 6.95
C SER A 115 -5.75 -8.30 5.67
N PHE A 116 -6.15 -7.04 5.61
CA PHE A 116 -5.72 -6.08 4.62
C PHE A 116 -5.15 -4.86 5.32
N THR A 117 -4.17 -4.20 4.71
CA THR A 117 -3.69 -2.89 5.16
C THR A 117 -4.27 -1.80 4.27
N VAL A 118 -4.83 -0.76 4.87
CA VAL A 118 -5.25 0.45 4.15
C VAL A 118 -4.00 1.11 3.57
N ARG A 119 -3.98 1.38 2.26
CA ARG A 119 -2.86 2.04 1.57
C ARG A 119 -3.16 3.48 1.21
N TYR A 120 -4.43 3.80 0.93
CA TYR A 120 -4.85 5.15 0.63
C TYR A 120 -6.24 5.44 1.20
N ALA A 121 -6.40 6.62 1.81
CA ALA A 121 -7.68 7.13 2.27
C ALA A 121 -7.78 8.63 1.95
N GLY A 122 -8.59 8.97 0.95
CA GLY A 122 -8.89 10.35 0.59
C GLY A 122 -10.13 10.89 1.31
N ARG A 123 -10.68 12.01 0.85
CA ARG A 123 -11.93 12.59 1.38
C ARG A 123 -13.20 11.84 0.95
N GLY A 124 -13.08 10.89 0.03
CA GLY A 124 -14.20 10.12 -0.49
C GLY A 124 -14.60 8.96 0.43
N PRO A 125 -15.71 8.27 0.13
CA PRO A 125 -16.15 7.10 0.89
C PRO A 125 -15.34 5.84 0.57
N MET A 126 -14.37 5.92 -0.34
CA MET A 126 -13.58 4.80 -0.84
C MET A 126 -12.18 4.85 -0.25
N ILE A 127 -11.66 3.68 0.08
CA ILE A 127 -10.28 3.46 0.51
C ILE A 127 -9.66 2.40 -0.39
N ASP A 128 -8.35 2.43 -0.53
CA ASP A 128 -7.59 1.36 -1.16
C ASP A 128 -6.96 0.50 -0.08
N VAL A 129 -7.16 -0.80 -0.20
CA VAL A 129 -6.66 -1.82 0.72
C VAL A 129 -5.77 -2.79 -0.03
N GLN A 130 -4.72 -3.27 0.62
CA GLN A 130 -3.81 -4.27 0.05
C GLN A 130 -3.79 -5.49 0.96
N SER A 131 -3.82 -6.68 0.37
CA SER A 131 -3.64 -7.94 1.11
C SER A 131 -2.28 -7.99 1.81
N ASP A 132 -2.14 -8.89 2.78
CA ASP A 132 -0.83 -9.25 3.31
C ASP A 132 0.10 -9.70 2.17
N LEU A 133 1.28 -9.08 2.08
CA LEU A 133 2.24 -9.26 0.98
C LEU A 133 2.76 -10.70 0.86
N THR A 134 2.71 -11.47 1.96
CA THR A 134 3.07 -12.90 1.98
C THR A 134 2.03 -13.78 1.30
N GLU A 135 0.78 -13.33 1.27
CA GLU A 135 -0.36 -14.01 0.65
C GLU A 135 -0.51 -13.56 -0.81
N ASP A 136 -0.57 -12.24 -1.04
CA ASP A 136 -0.72 -11.60 -2.35
C ASP A 136 -0.42 -10.08 -2.26
N TYR A 137 -0.26 -9.39 -3.38
CA TYR A 137 0.10 -7.97 -3.43
C TYR A 137 -0.96 -7.05 -4.06
N ILE A 138 -2.18 -7.56 -4.29
CA ILE A 138 -3.24 -6.81 -4.95
C ILE A 138 -3.72 -5.64 -4.10
N VAL A 139 -3.79 -4.47 -4.74
CA VAL A 139 -4.52 -3.31 -4.22
C VAL A 139 -5.95 -3.35 -4.75
N ALA A 140 -6.91 -3.25 -3.85
CA ALA A 140 -8.33 -3.23 -4.17
C ALA A 140 -9.00 -2.00 -3.56
N THR A 141 -9.91 -1.40 -4.32
CA THR A 141 -10.69 -0.27 -3.87
C THR A 141 -12.01 -0.74 -3.28
N VAL A 142 -12.31 -0.31 -2.06
CA VAL A 142 -13.54 -0.69 -1.35
C VAL A 142 -14.17 0.51 -0.65
N PRO A 143 -15.49 0.50 -0.43
CA PRO A 143 -16.11 1.47 0.46
C PRO A 143 -15.57 1.31 1.88
N ALA A 144 -15.29 2.41 2.58
CA ALA A 144 -14.89 2.38 3.99
C ALA A 144 -15.93 1.68 4.88
N ALA A 145 -17.22 1.77 4.53
CA ALA A 145 -18.29 1.07 5.25
C ALA A 145 -18.31 -0.46 5.00
N ALA A 146 -17.51 -0.97 4.05
CA ALA A 146 -17.40 -2.39 3.72
C ALA A 146 -16.24 -3.08 4.45
N VAL A 147 -15.55 -2.38 5.36
CA VAL A 147 -14.44 -2.91 6.14
C VAL A 147 -14.63 -2.67 7.64
N GLU A 148 -14.00 -3.51 8.45
CA GLU A 148 -13.91 -3.34 9.90
C GLU A 148 -12.45 -3.26 10.35
N HIS A 149 -12.18 -2.52 11.43
CA HIS A 149 -10.87 -2.53 12.07
C HIS A 149 -10.58 -3.91 12.66
N LEU A 150 -9.37 -4.41 12.46
CA LEU A 150 -8.89 -5.57 13.20
C LEU A 150 -8.44 -5.14 14.61
N PRO A 151 -8.80 -5.89 15.67
CA PRO A 151 -8.32 -5.59 17.01
C PRO A 151 -6.80 -5.76 17.06
N ARG A 152 -6.11 -4.73 17.55
CA ARG A 152 -4.67 -4.76 17.85
C ARG A 152 -4.36 -5.64 19.06
#